data_AF-A0A427YNQ5-F1
#
_entry.id   AF-A0A427YNQ5-F1
#
_cell.length_a   1.000
_cell.length_b   1.000
_cell.length_c   1.000
_cell.angle_alpha   90.00
_cell.angle_beta   90.00
_cell.angle_gamma   90.00
#
_symmetry.space_group_name_H-M   'P 1'
#
loop_
_entity.id
_entity.type
_entity.pdbx_description
1 polymer ?
#
loop_
_entity_poly.entity_id
_entity_poly.type
_entity_poly.pdbx_seq_one_letter_code
_entity_poly.pdbx_strand_id
1 'polypeptide(L)'
;MSQSTAASTPAGPSAPPSSSTPSSHPQLAPGTFRPILPLLDEILSVLQGQATSEKPVGGIEAGESVAKKARELHSAMEGMRSAAMNLPGGHLSVEEIRRLESLLEAEGDKRRAVLRAFAEADMPATEALGVGGSETVMNTAAPTPMVDGLQGGTAE
;
A
#
# COMPACT_ATOMS: atom_id res chain seq x y z
N MET A 1 11.25 34.45 49.92
CA MET A 1 10.95 34.71 48.49
C MET A 1 12.03 34.01 47.68
N SER A 2 11.77 32.79 47.22
CA SER A 2 12.73 32.00 46.44
C SER A 2 12.16 31.84 45.04
N GLN A 3 12.73 32.54 44.07
CA GLN A 3 12.34 32.44 42.66
C GLN A 3 13.17 31.33 42.01
N SER A 4 12.48 30.27 41.57
CA SER A 4 13.03 29.18 40.79
C SER A 4 12.94 29.55 39.31
N THR A 5 14.09 29.63 38.62
CA THR A 5 14.18 29.85 37.18
C THR A 5 14.50 28.52 36.50
N ALA A 6 13.53 28.00 35.74
CA ALA A 6 13.72 26.84 34.87
C ALA A 6 14.10 27.31 33.47
N ALA A 7 15.29 26.94 33.00
CA ALA A 7 15.78 27.23 31.66
C ALA A 7 15.31 26.14 30.68
N SER A 8 14.73 26.57 29.56
CA SER A 8 14.23 25.73 28.47
C SER A 8 15.37 25.17 27.61
N THR A 9 15.34 23.86 27.36
CA THR A 9 16.19 23.16 26.41
C THR A 9 15.68 23.37 24.97
N PRO A 10 16.52 23.71 23.98
CA PRO A 10 16.12 23.76 22.58
C PRO A 10 16.09 22.35 21.95
N ALA A 11 15.01 22.07 21.23
CA ALA A 11 14.81 20.85 20.45
C ALA A 11 15.71 20.86 19.19
N GLY A 12 16.50 19.80 19.01
CA GLY A 12 17.32 19.57 17.81
C GLY A 12 16.51 19.10 16.59
N PRO A 13 17.12 19.14 15.39
CA PRO A 13 16.44 18.88 14.12
C PRO A 13 15.99 17.42 13.98
N SER A 14 14.71 17.24 13.62
CA SER A 14 14.10 15.97 13.25
C SER A 14 14.81 15.35 12.06
N ALA A 15 15.35 14.14 12.24
CA ALA A 15 15.78 13.29 11.15
C ALA A 15 14.57 12.79 10.32
N PRO A 16 14.71 12.60 8.99
CA PRO A 16 13.63 12.08 8.17
C PRO A 16 13.34 10.60 8.52
N PRO A 17 12.06 10.16 8.41
CA PRO A 17 11.69 8.79 8.73
C PRO A 17 12.34 7.81 7.75
N SER A 18 12.97 6.78 8.33
CA SER A 18 13.66 5.70 7.64
C SER A 18 12.80 5.03 6.57
N SER A 19 13.46 4.75 5.44
CA SER A 19 12.99 3.97 4.30
C SER A 19 12.14 2.76 4.68
N SER A 20 10.94 2.70 4.13
CA SER A 20 10.04 1.55 4.16
C SER A 20 10.72 0.31 3.59
N THR A 21 10.82 -0.73 4.41
CA THR A 21 11.16 -2.08 3.96
C THR A 21 10.12 -2.56 2.94
N PRO A 22 10.53 -3.16 1.81
CA PRO A 22 9.59 -3.73 0.86
C PRO A 22 8.86 -4.88 1.55
N SER A 23 7.56 -4.68 1.81
CA SER A 23 6.68 -5.73 2.32
C SER A 23 6.66 -6.87 1.31
N SER A 24 7.31 -7.98 1.65
CA SER A 24 7.25 -9.22 0.90
C SER A 24 5.79 -9.70 0.90
N HIS A 25 5.04 -9.37 -0.15
CA HIS A 25 3.67 -9.82 -0.27
C HIS A 25 3.65 -11.35 -0.42
N PRO A 26 2.75 -12.05 0.28
CA PRO A 26 2.62 -13.49 0.12
C PRO A 26 2.25 -13.79 -1.33
N GLN A 27 3.17 -14.43 -2.05
CA GLN A 27 2.97 -14.81 -3.44
C GLN A 27 1.93 -15.95 -3.45
N LEU A 28 0.74 -15.67 -3.98
CA LEU A 28 -0.31 -16.67 -4.09
C LEU A 28 0.16 -17.82 -4.97
N ALA A 29 -0.06 -19.06 -4.52
CA ALA A 29 0.23 -20.23 -5.32
C ALA A 29 -0.71 -20.29 -6.54
N PRO A 30 -0.24 -20.77 -7.71
CA PRO A 30 -1.12 -20.98 -8.85
C PRO A 30 -2.25 -21.95 -8.48
N GLY A 31 -3.49 -21.57 -8.77
CA GLY A 31 -4.65 -22.41 -8.48
C GLY A 31 -5.20 -22.29 -7.05
N THR A 32 -4.86 -21.24 -6.30
CA THR A 32 -5.48 -20.98 -4.98
C THR A 32 -6.99 -20.75 -5.07
N PHE A 33 -7.47 -20.05 -6.09
CA PHE A 33 -8.89 -19.86 -6.36
C PHE A 33 -9.36 -20.88 -7.39
N ARG A 34 -9.78 -22.06 -6.92
CA ARG A 34 -10.35 -23.10 -7.79
C ARG A 34 -11.87 -22.89 -7.88
N PRO A 35 -12.49 -23.12 -9.05
CA PRO A 35 -13.93 -23.07 -9.16
C PRO A 35 -14.57 -24.14 -8.26
N ILE A 36 -15.57 -23.72 -7.47
CA ILE A 36 -16.30 -24.58 -6.53
C ILE A 36 -17.36 -25.43 -7.25
N LEU A 37 -17.93 -24.91 -8.34
CA LEU A 37 -19.05 -25.53 -9.05
C LEU A 37 -18.80 -26.99 -9.47
N PRO A 38 -17.62 -27.39 -9.99
CA PRO A 38 -17.35 -28.79 -10.31
C PRO A 38 -17.47 -29.73 -9.09
N LEU A 39 -17.05 -29.28 -7.91
CA LEU A 39 -17.16 -30.08 -6.67
C LEU A 39 -18.61 -30.23 -6.22
N LEU A 40 -19.43 -29.20 -6.42
CA LEU A 40 -20.87 -29.26 -6.15
C LEU A 40 -21.58 -30.18 -7.14
N ASP A 41 -21.26 -30.09 -8.43
CA ASP A 41 -21.84 -30.94 -9.48
C ASP A 41 -21.50 -32.41 -9.23
N GLU A 42 -20.29 -32.72 -8.75
CA GLU A 42 -19.92 -34.08 -8.33
C GLU A 42 -20.78 -34.59 -7.16
N ILE A 43 -21.01 -33.77 -6.14
CA ILE A 43 -21.86 -34.14 -4.99
C ILE A 43 -23.30 -34.38 -5.45
N LEU A 44 -23.84 -33.50 -6.28
CA LEU A 44 -25.19 -33.60 -6.82
C LEU A 44 -25.34 -34.81 -7.75
N SER A 45 -24.33 -35.11 -8.55
CA SER A 45 -24.27 -36.30 -9.40
C SER A 45 -24.32 -37.60 -8.58
N VAL A 46 -23.55 -37.68 -7.48
CA VAL A 46 -23.59 -38.83 -6.58
C VAL A 46 -24.98 -38.98 -5.94
N LEU A 47 -25.57 -37.89 -5.46
CA LEU A 47 -26.91 -37.90 -4.88
C LEU A 47 -27.98 -38.31 -5.90
N GLN A 48 -27.89 -37.78 -7.12
CA GLN A 48 -28.81 -38.13 -8.20
C GLN A 48 -28.69 -39.60 -8.58
N GLY A 49 -27.46 -40.11 -8.74
CA GLY A 49 -27.20 -41.52 -9.03
C GLY A 49 -27.77 -42.46 -7.96
N GLN A 50 -27.77 -42.06 -6.69
CA GLN A 50 -28.40 -42.83 -5.61
C GLN A 50 -29.93 -42.77 -5.65
N ALA A 51 -30.49 -41.61 -6.00
CA ALA A 51 -31.94 -41.42 -6.07
C ALA A 51 -32.58 -42.14 -7.27
N THR A 52 -31.84 -42.30 -8.38
CA THR A 52 -32.37 -42.86 -9.63
C THR A 52 -31.88 -44.28 -9.96
N SER A 53 -30.98 -44.87 -9.15
CA SER A 53 -30.45 -46.21 -9.43
C SER A 53 -31.48 -47.31 -9.13
N GLU A 54 -31.67 -48.22 -10.09
CA GLU A 54 -32.46 -49.46 -9.91
C GLU A 54 -31.86 -50.40 -8.85
N LYS A 55 -30.58 -50.23 -8.52
CA LYS A 55 -29.88 -50.97 -7.47
C LYS A 55 -29.06 -49.99 -6.64
N PRO A 56 -29.65 -49.33 -5.64
CA PRO A 56 -28.94 -48.34 -4.83
C PRO A 56 -27.76 -49.02 -4.15
N VAL A 57 -26.58 -48.41 -4.30
CA VAL A 57 -25.41 -48.76 -3.49
C VAL A 57 -25.81 -48.51 -2.04
N GLY A 58 -25.44 -49.39 -1.11
CA GLY A 58 -25.88 -49.26 0.28
C GLY A 58 -25.65 -47.84 0.81
N GLY A 59 -26.65 -47.25 1.47
CA GLY A 59 -26.64 -45.82 1.85
C GLY A 59 -25.40 -45.37 2.66
N ILE A 60 -24.67 -46.33 3.24
CA ILE A 60 -23.40 -46.11 3.94
C ILE A 60 -22.27 -45.72 2.97
N GLU A 61 -22.09 -46.45 1.85
CA GLU A 61 -21.04 -46.14 0.86
C GLU A 61 -21.33 -44.84 0.11
N ALA A 62 -22.61 -44.57 -0.18
CA ALA A 62 -23.06 -43.31 -0.74
C ALA A 62 -22.76 -42.13 0.20
N GLY A 63 -23.10 -42.29 1.47
CA GLY A 63 -22.83 -41.30 2.52
C GLY A 63 -21.34 -41.02 2.67
N GLU A 64 -20.49 -42.04 2.59
CA GLU A 64 -19.04 -41.89 2.68
C GLU A 64 -18.47 -41.11 1.48
N SER A 65 -18.95 -41.40 0.27
CA SER A 65 -18.53 -40.69 -0.96
C SER A 65 -18.90 -39.20 -0.91
N VAL A 66 -20.15 -38.89 -0.51
CA VAL A 66 -20.60 -37.50 -0.32
C VAL A 66 -19.82 -36.81 0.80
N ALA A 67 -19.60 -37.48 1.93
CA ALA A 67 -18.85 -36.92 3.06
C ALA A 67 -17.38 -36.65 2.71
N LYS A 68 -16.77 -37.46 1.86
CA LYS A 68 -15.41 -37.21 1.34
C LYS A 68 -15.39 -35.94 0.48
N LYS A 69 -16.33 -35.82 -0.47
CA LYS A 69 -16.43 -34.64 -1.34
C LYS A 69 -16.80 -33.35 -0.61
N ALA A 70 -17.67 -33.44 0.39
CA ALA A 70 -18.00 -32.32 1.27
C ALA A 70 -16.77 -31.84 2.07
N ARG A 71 -15.91 -32.74 2.54
CA ARG A 71 -14.65 -32.39 3.20
C ARG A 71 -13.65 -31.73 2.25
N GLU A 72 -13.53 -32.25 1.02
CA GLU A 72 -12.70 -31.63 -0.04
C GLU A 72 -13.18 -30.21 -0.36
N LEU A 73 -14.50 -30.01 -0.48
CA LEU A 73 -15.12 -28.70 -0.68
C LEU A 73 -14.82 -27.74 0.48
N HIS A 74 -15.00 -28.21 1.72
CA HIS A 74 -14.74 -27.39 2.91
C HIS A 74 -13.28 -26.95 2.96
N SER A 75 -12.34 -27.88 2.75
CA SER A 75 -10.91 -27.57 2.73
C SER A 75 -10.55 -26.58 1.62
N ALA A 76 -11.14 -26.72 0.42
CA ALA A 76 -10.94 -25.77 -0.67
C ALA A 76 -11.47 -24.37 -0.30
N MET A 77 -12.66 -24.27 0.29
CA MET A 77 -13.23 -22.99 0.73
C MET A 77 -12.39 -22.32 1.81
N GLU A 78 -11.89 -23.08 2.78
CA GLU A 78 -11.04 -22.56 3.84
C GLU A 78 -9.69 -22.08 3.30
N GLY A 79 -9.08 -22.83 2.38
CA GLY A 79 -7.88 -22.42 1.67
C GLY A 79 -8.08 -21.12 0.89
N MET A 80 -9.19 -20.99 0.15
CA MET A 80 -9.54 -19.76 -0.56
C MET A 80 -9.80 -18.58 0.38
N ARG A 81 -10.47 -18.82 1.52
CA ARG A 81 -10.71 -17.79 2.53
C ARG A 81 -9.42 -17.29 3.14
N SER A 82 -8.53 -18.19 3.53
CA SER A 82 -7.21 -17.83 4.09
C SER A 82 -6.40 -17.03 3.07
N ALA A 83 -6.38 -17.48 1.82
CA ALA A 83 -5.71 -16.77 0.74
C ALA A 83 -6.31 -15.39 0.47
N ALA A 84 -7.63 -15.27 0.49
CA ALA A 84 -8.32 -13.99 0.33
C ALA A 84 -7.98 -13.02 1.46
N MET A 85 -7.92 -13.50 2.70
CA MET A 85 -7.52 -12.67 3.86
C MET A 85 -6.05 -12.25 3.82
N ASN A 86 -5.19 -13.06 3.21
CA ASN A 86 -3.77 -12.77 3.03
C ASN A 86 -3.48 -11.80 1.87
N LEU A 87 -4.48 -11.47 1.04
CA LEU A 87 -4.33 -10.46 -0.01
C LEU A 87 -4.27 -9.05 0.61
N PRO A 88 -3.51 -8.11 0.01
CA PRO A 88 -3.56 -6.71 0.39
C PRO A 88 -4.99 -6.17 0.31
N GLY A 89 -5.51 -5.64 1.41
CA GLY A 89 -6.89 -5.16 1.50
C GLY A 89 -7.97 -6.26 1.56
N GLY A 90 -7.59 -7.55 1.55
CA GLY A 90 -8.56 -8.66 1.64
C GLY A 90 -9.24 -8.83 3.00
N HIS A 91 -8.70 -8.18 4.04
CA HIS A 91 -9.31 -8.06 5.37
C HIS A 91 -10.35 -6.95 5.45
N LEU A 92 -10.44 -6.08 4.44
CA LEU A 92 -11.38 -4.96 4.46
C LEU A 92 -12.78 -5.45 4.12
N SER A 93 -13.74 -5.01 4.91
CA SER A 93 -15.16 -5.16 4.61
C SER A 93 -15.57 -4.30 3.41
N VAL A 94 -16.71 -4.63 2.80
CA VAL A 94 -17.27 -3.86 1.69
C VAL A 94 -17.57 -2.42 2.13
N GLU A 95 -18.03 -2.25 3.36
CA GLU A 95 -18.31 -0.95 3.96
C GLU A 95 -17.05 -0.10 4.12
N GLU A 96 -15.93 -0.70 4.56
CA GLU A 96 -14.64 -0.02 4.68
C GLU A 96 -14.08 0.37 3.31
N ILE A 97 -14.21 -0.49 2.31
CA ILE A 97 -13.81 -0.19 0.92
C ILE A 97 -14.58 1.03 0.40
N ARG A 98 -15.91 1.05 0.58
CA ARG A 98 -16.75 2.20 0.17
C ARG A 98 -16.38 3.48 0.91
N ARG A 99 -16.05 3.38 2.19
CA ARG A 99 -15.61 4.54 2.98
C ARG A 99 -14.28 5.08 2.45
N LEU A 100 -13.31 4.20 2.15
CA LEU A 100 -12.02 4.59 1.59
C LEU A 100 -12.18 5.23 0.21
N GLU A 101 -13.05 4.66 -0.63
CA GLU A 101 -13.40 5.21 -1.95
C GLU A 101 -13.94 6.64 -1.83
N SER A 102 -14.90 6.87 -0.93
CA SER A 102 -15.46 8.21 -0.69
C SER A 102 -14.41 9.22 -0.20
N LEU A 103 -13.49 8.79 0.67
CA LEU A 103 -12.39 9.66 1.13
C LEU A 103 -11.42 10.01 0.00
N LEU A 104 -11.08 9.04 -0.85
CA LEU A 104 -10.20 9.24 -2.00
C LEU A 104 -10.84 10.16 -3.04
N GLU A 105 -12.13 10.01 -3.29
CA GLU A 105 -12.88 10.87 -4.19
C GLU A 105 -12.92 12.31 -3.67
N ALA A 106 -13.25 12.50 -2.39
CA ALA A 106 -13.25 13.82 -1.76
C ALA A 106 -11.87 14.50 -1.79
N GLU A 107 -10.80 13.73 -1.59
CA GLU A 107 -9.44 14.26 -1.68
C GLU A 107 -9.04 14.58 -3.14
N GLY A 108 -9.49 13.75 -4.09
CA GLY A 108 -9.36 14.02 -5.52
C GLY A 108 -10.05 15.32 -5.92
N ASP A 109 -11.26 15.57 -5.42
CA ASP A 109 -12.00 16.80 -5.66
C ASP A 109 -11.32 18.03 -5.12
N LYS A 110 -10.75 17.97 -3.90
CA LYS A 110 -9.96 19.08 -3.36
C LYS A 110 -8.77 19.42 -4.26
N ARG A 111 -8.03 18.41 -4.71
CA ARG A 111 -6.89 18.61 -5.63
C ARG A 111 -7.34 19.20 -6.96
N ARG A 112 -8.45 18.69 -7.52
CA ARG A 112 -9.05 19.25 -8.75
C ARG A 112 -9.47 20.70 -8.57
N ALA A 113 -10.04 21.06 -7.42
CA ALA A 113 -10.44 22.43 -7.11
C ALA A 113 -9.23 23.37 -7.02
N VAL A 114 -8.15 22.94 -6.36
CA VAL A 114 -6.90 23.71 -6.29
C VAL A 114 -6.30 23.91 -7.69
N LEU A 115 -6.23 22.85 -8.50
CA LEU A 115 -5.71 22.95 -9.87
C LEU A 115 -6.57 23.87 -10.73
N ARG A 116 -7.89 23.84 -10.57
CA ARG A 116 -8.80 24.79 -11.24
C ARG A 116 -8.52 26.22 -10.81
N ALA A 117 -8.34 26.46 -9.51
CA ALA A 117 -8.00 27.78 -9.00
C ALA A 117 -6.65 28.29 -9.54
N PHE A 118 -5.64 27.43 -9.68
CA PHE A 118 -4.38 27.79 -10.34
C PHE A 118 -4.53 28.07 -11.83
N ALA A 119 -5.40 27.35 -12.53
CA ALA A 119 -5.66 27.59 -13.95
C ALA A 119 -6.42 28.90 -14.21
N GLU A 120 -7.29 29.30 -13.28
CA GLU A 120 -8.08 30.55 -13.35
C GLU A 120 -7.32 31.75 -12.77
N ALA A 121 -6.32 31.53 -11.92
CA ALA A 121 -5.47 32.59 -11.40
C ALA A 121 -4.64 33.19 -12.54
N ASP A 122 -4.76 34.51 -12.72
CA ASP A 122 -3.93 35.27 -13.64
C ASP A 122 -2.50 35.32 -13.07
N MET A 123 -1.72 34.29 -13.39
CA MET A 123 -0.34 34.13 -12.93
C MET A 123 0.50 35.19 -13.65
N PRO A 124 1.20 36.08 -12.91
CA PRO A 124 2.03 37.09 -13.53
C PRO A 124 3.08 36.39 -14.39
N ALA A 125 3.19 36.80 -15.66
CA ALA A 125 4.20 36.30 -16.57
C ALA A 125 5.58 36.46 -15.90
N THR A 126 6.46 35.47 -16.07
CA THR A 126 7.82 35.44 -15.50
C THR A 126 8.65 36.69 -15.86
N GLU A 127 8.26 37.39 -16.92
CA GLU A 127 8.83 38.67 -17.35
C GLU A 127 8.58 39.81 -16.34
N ALA A 128 7.46 39.82 -15.62
CA ALA A 128 7.13 40.84 -14.62
C ALA A 128 7.91 40.67 -13.30
N LEU A 129 8.39 39.46 -13.00
CA LEU A 129 9.21 39.16 -11.83
C LEU A 129 10.71 39.48 -12.04
N GLY A 130 11.15 39.65 -13.29
CA GLY A 130 12.54 39.97 -13.64
C GLY A 130 12.92 41.46 -13.57
N VAL A 131 11.95 42.36 -13.39
CA VAL A 131 12.20 43.82 -13.50
C VAL A 131 12.61 44.48 -12.17
N GLY A 132 12.60 43.74 -11.05
CA GLY A 132 12.88 44.28 -9.70
C GLY A 132 14.30 44.07 -9.16
N GLY A 133 15.19 43.39 -9.90
CA GLY A 133 16.54 43.03 -9.44
C GLY A 133 17.63 43.81 -10.17
N SER A 134 17.62 45.14 -10.09
CA SER A 134 18.81 45.92 -10.47
C SER A 134 19.93 45.57 -9.50
N GLU A 135 20.81 44.65 -9.92
CA GLU A 135 22.08 44.35 -9.30
C GLU A 135 22.83 45.66 -9.04
N THR A 136 22.74 46.16 -7.81
CA THR A 136 23.78 47.02 -7.28
C THR A 136 24.93 46.07 -6.98
N VAL A 137 25.83 45.93 -7.97
CA VAL A 137 27.14 45.30 -7.82
C VAL A 137 27.94 46.16 -6.84
N MET A 138 27.71 45.98 -5.54
CA MET A 138 28.70 46.35 -4.53
C MET A 138 29.79 45.30 -4.57
N ASN A 139 30.78 45.61 -5.41
CA ASN A 139 32.10 45.01 -5.41
C ASN A 139 32.75 45.19 -4.02
N THR A 140 32.45 44.29 -3.09
CA THR A 140 33.23 44.13 -1.86
C THR A 140 34.15 42.94 -2.06
N ALA A 141 35.41 43.27 -2.34
CA ALA A 141 36.52 42.35 -2.45
C ALA A 141 36.60 41.47 -1.19
N ALA A 142 36.43 40.16 -1.36
CA ALA A 142 36.84 39.18 -0.37
C ALA A 142 38.36 38.96 -0.52
N PRO A 143 39.17 39.09 0.55
CA PRO A 143 40.59 38.82 0.49
C PRO A 143 40.82 37.31 0.32
N THR A 144 41.49 36.95 -0.76
CA THR A 144 42.00 35.60 -1.03
C THR A 144 42.95 35.19 0.09
N PRO A 145 42.72 34.08 0.82
CA PRO A 145 43.74 33.54 1.71
C PRO A 145 44.87 32.96 0.85
N MET A 146 46.06 33.52 1.00
CA MET A 146 47.29 32.90 0.52
C MET A 146 47.49 31.58 1.27
N VAL A 147 47.33 30.46 0.57
CA VAL A 147 47.91 29.18 0.97
C VAL A 147 49.33 29.17 0.45
N ASP A 148 50.27 29.47 1.35
CA ASP A 148 51.70 29.37 1.14
C ASP A 148 52.23 28.18 1.94
N GLY A 149 52.90 27.27 1.24
CA GLY A 149 53.79 26.23 1.76
C GLY A 149 53.17 25.07 2.55
N LEU A 150 53.75 23.87 2.60
CA LEU A 150 54.95 23.33 1.97
C LEU A 150 54.94 21.82 2.32
N GLN A 151 55.29 20.98 1.34
CA GLN A 151 56.09 19.75 1.43
C GLN A 151 55.77 18.59 2.42
N GLY A 152 55.81 17.39 1.84
CA GLY A 152 56.32 16.16 2.45
C GLY A 152 55.25 15.07 2.50
N GLY A 153 55.44 13.87 1.94
CA GLY A 153 56.59 13.23 1.33
C GLY A 153 56.16 11.83 0.92
N THR A 154 56.79 11.33 -0.14
CA THR A 154 56.81 9.95 -0.62
C THR A 154 57.28 8.97 0.46
N ALA A 155 56.73 7.76 0.49
CA ALA A 155 57.48 6.50 0.28
C ALA A 155 56.65 5.27 0.71
N GLU A 156 56.67 4.27 -0.17
CA GLU A 156 56.43 2.81 -0.02
C GLU A 156 55.15 2.28 0.66
#